data_AF-W2WE40-F1
#
_entry.id   AF-W2WE40-F1
#
_cell.length_a   1.000
_cell.length_b   1.000
_cell.length_c   1.000
_cell.angle_alpha   90.00
_cell.angle_beta   90.00
_cell.angle_gamma   90.00
#
_symmetry.space_group_name_H-M   'P 1'
#
loop_
_entity.id
_entity.type
_entity.pdbx_description
1 polymer ?
#
loop_
_entity_poly.entity_id
_entity_poly.type
_entity_poly.pdbx_seq_one_letter_code
_entity_poly.pdbx_strand_id
1 'polypeptide(L)' 'MQIQIKTLTGRKQTFNFEPDNTILHVKQALQEKEGIQVDQIRLIYSGKQLYVHLQVLRRR' A
#
# COMPACT_ATOMS: atom_id res chain seq x y z
N MET A 1 -5.74 4.08 -11.21
CA MET A 1 -6.12 2.73 -10.73
C MET A 1 -6.69 2.80 -9.32
N GLN A 2 -7.57 1.88 -8.96
CA GLN A 2 -8.17 1.84 -7.62
C GLN A 2 -7.64 0.64 -6.84
N ILE A 3 -7.07 0.89 -5.66
CA ILE A 3 -6.54 -0.15 -4.76
C ILE A 3 -7.34 -0.13 -3.47
N GLN A 4 -7.82 -1.31 -3.06
CA GLN A 4 -8.45 -1.48 -1.76
C GLN A 4 -7.44 -2.05 -0.76
N ILE A 5 -7.24 -1.34 0.35
CA ILE A 5 -6.35 -1.75 1.43
C ILE A 5 -7.21 -2.13 2.62
N LYS A 6 -6.99 -3.34 3.15
CA LYS A 6 -7.62 -3.80 4.39
C LYS A 6 -6.60 -3.70 5.52
N THR A 7 -6.92 -2.94 6.55
CA THR A 7 -6.10 -2.86 7.77
C THR A 7 -6.30 -4.08 8.65
N LEU A 8 -5.42 -4.28 9.64
CA LEU A 8 -5.54 -5.35 10.63
C LEU A 8 -6.80 -5.19 11.50
N THR A 9 -7.31 -3.97 11.65
CA THR A 9 -8.57 -3.68 12.36
C THR A 9 -9.82 -4.02 11.53
N GLY A 10 -9.65 -4.52 10.31
CA GLY A 10 -10.73 -4.91 9.42
C GLY A 10 -11.34 -3.77 8.62
N ARG A 11 -10.87 -2.52 8.80
CA ARG A 11 -11.29 -1.38 7.99
C ARG A 11 -10.78 -1.54 6.57
N LYS A 12 -11.64 -1.25 5.60
CA LYS A 12 -11.29 -1.22 4.17
C LYS A 12 -11.28 0.23 3.73
N GLN A 13 -10.17 0.66 3.15
CA GLN A 13 -10.05 1.98 2.55
C GLN A 13 -9.65 1.83 1.10
N THR A 14 -10.22 2.70 0.27
CA THR A 14 -9.98 2.70 -1.15
C THR A 14 -9.15 3.92 -1.51
N PHE A 15 -8.09 3.70 -2.29
CA PHE A 15 -7.17 4.73 -2.73
C PHE A 15 -7.03 4.68 -4.25
N ASN A 16 -6.85 5.85 -4.85
CA ASN A 16 -6.57 5.97 -6.28
C ASN A 16 -5.09 6.27 -6.47
N PHE A 17 -4.41 5.43 -7.24
CA PHE A 17 -3.00 5.56 -7.58
C PHE A 17 -2.78 5.42 -9.08
N GLU A 18 -1.72 6.02 -9.59
CA GLU A 18 -1.27 5.79 -10.96
C GLU A 18 -0.53 4.45 -11.09
N PRO A 19 -0.59 3.77 -12.25
CA PRO A 19 0.07 2.48 -12.47
C PRO A 19 1.59 2.52 -12.20
N ASP A 20 2.20 3.67 -12.42
CA ASP A 20 3.63 3.92 -12.24
C ASP A 20 4.01 4.27 -10.80
N ASN A 21 3.03 4.49 -9.92
CA ASN A 21 3.32 4.72 -8.51
C ASN A 21 3.99 3.50 -7.88
N THR A 22 4.91 3.80 -6.96
CA THR A 22 5.63 2.79 -6.19
C THR A 22 4.89 2.47 -4.89
N ILE A 23 5.25 1.36 -4.27
CA ILE A 23 4.74 0.97 -2.95
C ILE A 23 5.06 2.03 -1.88
N LEU A 24 6.12 2.83 -2.06
CA LEU A 24 6.39 3.97 -1.18
C LEU A 24 5.21 4.96 -1.14
N HIS A 25 4.64 5.32 -2.30
CA HIS A 25 3.50 6.24 -2.37
C HIS A 25 2.28 5.69 -1.65
N VAL A 26 2.04 4.38 -1.77
CA VAL A 26 0.96 3.70 -1.05
C VAL A 26 1.16 3.79 0.46
N LYS A 27 2.39 3.57 0.93
CA LYS A 27 2.72 3.66 2.36
C LYS A 27 2.64 5.09 2.89
N GLN A 28 3.03 6.09 2.11
CA GLN A 28 2.90 7.51 2.47
C GLN A 28 1.42 7.90 2.63
N ALA A 29 0.57 7.50 1.69
CA ALA A 29 -0.87 7.74 1.80
C ALA A 29 -1.49 7.09 3.06
N LEU A 30 -0.99 5.91 3.45
CA LEU A 30 -1.39 5.25 4.70
C LEU A 30 -0.83 5.96 5.95
N GLN A 31 0.41 6.47 5.90
CA GLN A 31 0.98 7.26 6.99
C GLN A 31 0.13 8.51 7.25
N GLU A 32 -0.30 9.22 6.22
CA GLU A 32 -1.15 10.41 6.37
C GLU A 32 -2.53 10.09 6.97
N LYS A 33 -3.05 8.89 6.74
CA LYS A 33 -4.39 8.48 7.20
C LYS A 33 -4.39 7.83 8.59
N GLU A 34 -3.41 6.97 8.86
CA GLU A 34 -3.35 6.18 10.10
C GLU A 34 -2.29 6.70 11.08
N GLY A 35 -1.42 7.63 10.67
CA GLY A 35 -0.35 8.20 11.51
C GLY A 35 0.83 7.26 11.75
N ILE A 36 0.90 6.12 11.05
CA ILE A 36 1.94 5.10 11.22
C ILE A 36 3.13 5.42 10.32
N GLN A 37 4.35 5.33 10.85
CA GLN A 37 5.55 5.56 10.05
C GLN A 37 5.67 4.53 8.91
N VAL A 38 6.10 4.98 7.73
CA VAL A 38 6.23 4.18 6.50
C VAL A 38 7.01 2.88 6.71
N ASP A 39 8.04 2.91 7.55
CA ASP A 39 8.94 1.79 7.80
C ASP A 39 8.26 0.69 8.64
N GLN A 40 7.28 1.09 9.46
CA GLN A 40 6.48 0.19 10.28
C GLN A 40 5.31 -0.43 9.50
N ILE A 41 4.90 0.19 8.39
CA ILE A 41 3.81 -0.32 7.55
C ILE A 41 4.30 -1.55 6.77
N ARG A 42 3.63 -2.69 6.99
CA ARG A 42 3.84 -3.93 6.22
C ARG A 42 2.65 -4.17 5.30
N LEU A 43 2.91 -4.17 3.99
CA LEU A 43 1.92 -4.49 2.97
C LEU A 43 2.14 -5.92 2.50
N ILE A 44 1.07 -6.71 2.49
CA ILE A 44 1.06 -8.12 2.07
C ILE A 44 0.03 -8.28 0.97
N TYR A 45 0.44 -8.86 -0.16
CA TYR A 45 -0.43 -9.17 -1.28
C TYR A 45 -0.13 -10.58 -1.79
N SER A 46 -1.17 -11.40 -1.93
CA SER A 46 -1.04 -12.80 -2.38
C SER A 46 0.04 -13.59 -1.61
N GLY A 47 0.06 -13.42 -0.28
CA GLY A 47 1.05 -14.06 0.60
C GLY A 47 2.48 -13.53 0.51
N LYS A 48 2.75 -12.48 -0.29
CA LYS A 48 4.08 -11.87 -0.45
C LYS A 48 4.11 -10.46 0.14
N GLN A 49 5.18 -10.15 0.87
CA GLN A 49 5.43 -8.79 1.34
C GLN A 49 5.85 -7.89 0.18
N LEU A 50 5.27 -6.69 0.14
CA LEU A 50 5.61 -5.66 -0.85
C LEU A 50 6.63 -4.68 -0.25
N TYR A 51 7.73 -4.47 -0.97
CA TYR A 51 8.82 -3.56 -0.59
C TYR A 51 8.72 -2.24 -1.35
N VAL A 52 9.33 -1.20 -0.77
CA VAL A 52 9.21 0.21 -1.22
C VAL A 52 9.63 0.46 -2.68
N HIS A 53 10.55 -0.33 -3.22
CA HIS A 53 11.07 -0.20 -4.58
C HIS A 53 10.19 -0.88 -5.64
N LEU A 54 9.17 -1.63 -5.24
CA LEU A 54 8.27 -2.28 -6.19
C LEU A 54 7.28 -1.25 -6.76
N GLN A 55 6.98 -1.39 -8.05
CA GLN A 55 5.84 -0.72 -8.67
C GLN A 55 4.57 -1.45 -8.28
N VAL A 56 3.47 -0.69 -8.13
CA VAL A 56 2.15 -1.24 -7.80
C VAL A 56 1.69 -2.31 -8.79
N LEU A 57 1.99 -2.16 -10.09
CA LEU A 57 1.52 -3.04 -11.16
C LEU A 57 2.45 -4.24 -11.46
N ARG A 58 3.72 -4.19 -11.06
CA ARG A 58 4.69 -5.23 -11.46
C ARG A 58 4.62 -6.44 -10.53
N ARG A 59 3.65 -7.34 -10.72
CA ARG A 59 3.78 -8.82 -10.67
C ARG A 59 2.49 -9.45 -11.23
N ARG A 60 2.53 -9.88 -12.50
CA ARG A 60 1.67 -10.96 -12.99
C ARG A 60 2.05 -12.27 -12.31
#